data_AF-A0AB39QEE3-F1
#
_entry.id   AF-A0AB39QEE3-F1
#
_cell.length_a   1.000
_cell.length_b   1.000
_cell.length_c   1.000
_cell.angle_alpha   90.00
_cell.angle_beta   90.00
_cell.angle_gamma   90.00
#
_symmetry.space_group_name_H-M   'P 1'
#
loop_
_entity.id
_entity.type
_entity.pdbx_description
1 polymer ?
#
loop_
_entity_poly.entity_id
_entity_poly.type
_entity_poly.pdbx_seq_one_letter_code
_entity_poly.pdbx_strand_id
1 'polypeptide(L)' 'MKIEHKRTGTAVQRVLAAEAAVVGALLLALFVAEIPSVLREMKIWRISGGLRAGHRYP' A
#
# COMPACT_ATOMS: atom_id res chain seq x y z
N MET A 1 -26.90 11.33 36.09
CA MET A 1 -27.26 10.15 35.29
C MET A 1 -26.00 9.56 34.67
N LYS A 2 -25.45 8.47 35.26
CA LYS A 2 -24.30 7.74 34.71
C LYS A 2 -24.86 6.56 33.91
N ILE A 3 -25.07 6.75 32.62
CA ILE A 3 -25.74 5.77 31.75
C ILE A 3 -24.72 5.30 30.71
N GLU A 4 -24.45 3.98 30.70
CA GLU A 4 -23.99 3.20 29.54
C GLU A 4 -22.64 3.58 28.87
N HIS A 5 -21.51 3.57 29.58
CA HIS A 5 -20.18 3.59 28.92
C HIS A 5 -19.54 2.20 28.73
N LYS A 6 -20.06 1.14 29.36
CA LYS A 6 -19.41 -0.19 29.34
C LYS A 6 -19.64 -0.99 28.05
N ARG A 7 -20.80 -0.85 27.39
CA ARG A 7 -21.08 -1.51 26.10
C ARG A 7 -20.50 -0.77 24.90
N THR A 8 -20.43 0.56 24.98
CA THR A 8 -19.92 1.39 23.88
C THR A 8 -18.40 1.25 23.73
N GLY A 9 -17.68 1.02 24.83
CA GLY A 9 -16.23 0.79 24.79
C GLY A 9 -15.82 -0.40 23.91
N THR A 10 -16.57 -1.51 23.96
CA THR A 10 -16.28 -2.70 23.14
C THR A 10 -16.71 -2.51 21.68
N ALA A 11 -17.82 -1.81 21.43
CA ALA A 11 -18.24 -1.46 20.07
C ALA A 11 -17.25 -0.50 19.39
N VAL A 12 -16.81 0.54 20.09
CA VAL A 12 -15.81 1.51 19.60
C VAL A 12 -14.47 0.83 19.35
N GLN A 13 -14.00 -0.02 20.26
CA GLN A 13 -12.76 -0.78 20.04
C GLN A 13 -12.84 -1.70 18.81
N ARG A 14 -14.00 -2.33 18.58
CA ARG A 14 -14.18 -3.26 17.46
C ARG A 14 -14.25 -2.53 16.13
N VAL A 15 -14.90 -1.38 16.08
CA VAL A 15 -14.90 -0.50 14.91
C VAL A 15 -13.50 0.02 14.64
N LEU A 16 -12.78 0.50 15.65
CA LEU A 16 -11.42 1.00 15.50
C LEU A 16 -10.45 -0.09 15.00
N ALA A 17 -10.58 -1.32 15.50
CA ALA A 17 -9.80 -2.45 15.03
C ALA A 17 -10.13 -2.84 13.58
N ALA A 18 -11.41 -2.81 13.21
CA ALA A 18 -11.84 -3.07 11.84
C ALA A 18 -11.33 -1.99 10.88
N GLU A 19 -11.40 -0.72 11.27
CA GLU A 19 -10.92 0.42 10.49
C GLU A 19 -9.39 0.35 10.30
N ALA A 20 -8.65 0.07 11.38
CA ALA A 20 -7.21 -0.16 11.31
C ALA A 20 -6.86 -1.35 10.40
N ALA A 21 -7.62 -2.44 10.45
CA ALA A 21 -7.43 -3.58 9.57
C ALA A 21 -7.70 -3.24 8.11
N VAL A 22 -8.77 -2.48 7.82
CA VAL A 22 -9.13 -2.03 6.46
C VAL A 22 -8.06 -1.10 5.90
N VAL A 23 -7.65 -0.07 6.66
CA VAL A 23 -6.59 0.86 6.24
C VAL A 23 -5.27 0.12 6.05
N GLY A 24 -4.91 -0.78 6.97
CA GLY A 24 -3.72 -1.61 6.87
C GLY A 24 -3.71 -2.50 5.62
N ALA A 25 -4.84 -3.17 5.33
CA ALA A 25 -4.98 -4.00 4.13
C ALA A 25 -4.91 -3.17 2.84
N LEU A 26 -5.52 -1.97 2.81
CA LEU A 26 -5.44 -1.05 1.68
C LEU A 26 -4.01 -0.59 1.41
N LEU A 27 -3.27 -0.20 2.45
CA LEU A 27 -1.86 0.18 2.33
C LEU A 27 -1.00 -0.98 1.85
N LEU A 28 -1.25 -2.19 2.36
CA LEU A 28 -0.53 -3.39 1.94
C LEU A 28 -0.82 -3.73 0.47
N ALA A 29 -2.07 -3.63 0.04
CA ALA A 29 -2.47 -3.84 -1.35
C ALA A 29 -1.84 -2.81 -2.28
N LEU A 30 -1.83 -1.53 -1.89
CA LEU A 30 -1.10 -0.47 -2.59
C LEU A 30 0.39 -0.78 -2.66
N PHE A 31 1.02 -1.17 -1.55
CA PHE A 31 2.44 -1.52 -1.54
C PHE A 31 2.76 -2.70 -2.47
N VAL A 32 1.91 -3.74 -2.46
CA VAL A 32 2.02 -4.91 -3.36
C VAL A 32 1.74 -4.54 -4.81
N ALA A 33 0.94 -3.51 -5.10
CA ALA A 33 0.67 -3.02 -6.45
C ALA A 33 1.72 -2.02 -6.97
N GLU A 34 2.31 -1.22 -6.08
CA GLU A 34 3.33 -0.23 -6.41
C GLU A 34 4.73 -0.87 -6.55
N ILE A 35 5.07 -1.88 -5.73
CA ILE A 35 6.32 -2.64 -5.88
C ILE A 35 6.51 -3.19 -7.31
N PRO A 36 5.56 -3.91 -7.93
CA PRO A 36 5.73 -4.42 -9.27
C PRO A 36 5.76 -3.30 -10.31
N SER A 37 5.17 -2.14 -10.07
CA SER A 37 5.29 -0.96 -10.94
C SER A 37 6.72 -0.40 -10.91
N VAL A 38 7.30 -0.23 -9.71
CA VAL A 38 8.70 0.19 -9.54
C VAL A 38 9.66 -0.86 -10.06
N LEU A 39 9.41 -2.14 -9.79
CA LEU A 39 10.22 -3.25 -10.30
C LEU A 39 10.08 -3.39 -11.82
N ARG A 40 8.90 -3.13 -12.40
CA ARG A 40 8.69 -3.11 -13.86
C ARG A 40 9.51 -2.00 -14.48
N GLU A 41 9.45 -0.81 -13.91
CA GLU A 41 10.26 0.33 -14.33
C GLU A 41 11.75 -0.03 -14.22
N MET A 42 12.25 -0.43 -13.05
CA MET A 42 13.65 -0.87 -12.85
C MET A 42 14.06 -2.02 -13.79
N LYS A 43 13.14 -2.94 -14.10
CA LYS A 43 13.38 -4.03 -15.06
C LYS A 43 13.47 -3.49 -16.48
N ILE A 44 12.65 -2.53 -16.86
CA ILE A 44 12.79 -1.80 -18.13
C ILE A 44 14.14 -1.10 -18.16
N TRP A 45 14.51 -0.33 -17.13
CA TRP A 45 15.84 0.30 -17.01
C TRP A 45 17.00 -0.70 -17.14
N ARG A 46 16.81 -1.93 -16.65
CA ARG A 46 17.80 -3.02 -16.77
C ARG A 46 17.82 -3.65 -18.16
N ILE A 47 16.66 -3.90 -18.77
CA ILE A 47 16.54 -4.48 -20.13
C ILE A 47 17.00 -3.45 -21.18
N SER A 48 16.66 -2.18 -20.98
CA SER A 48 17.10 -1.05 -21.79
C SER A 48 18.54 -0.63 -21.47
N GLY A 49 19.32 -1.42 -20.73
CA GLY A 49 20.77 -1.20 -20.57
C GLY A 49 21.20 0.16 -19.99
N GLY A 50 20.33 0.86 -19.24
CA GLY A 50 20.57 2.23 -18.79
C GLY A 50 20.77 3.24 -19.93
N LEU A 51 21.37 4.41 -19.63
CA LEU A 51 21.69 5.54 -20.55
C LEU A 51 22.49 5.15 -21.82
N ARG A 52 22.79 3.87 -22.03
CA ARG A 52 23.57 3.31 -23.13
C ARG A 52 22.74 2.60 -24.22
N ALA A 53 21.46 2.30 -24.04
CA ALA A 53 20.65 1.74 -25.15
C ALA A 53 20.08 2.79 -26.11
N GLY A 54 20.19 4.09 -25.77
CA GLY A 54 19.74 5.19 -26.63
C GLY A 54 20.75 5.65 -27.69
N HIS A 55 22.00 5.14 -27.71
CA HIS A 55 23.04 5.64 -28.62
C HIS A 55 23.22 4.81 -29.91
N ARG A 56 22.18 4.09 -30.33
CA ARG A 56 22.21 3.41 -31.62
C ARG A 56 20.88 3.56 -32.37
N TYR A 57 20.47 4.81 -32.55
CA TYR A 57 19.81 5.22 -33.78
C TYR A 57 20.74 6.20 -34.50
N PRO A 58 21.13 5.95 -35.75
CA PRO A 58 21.91 6.89 -36.56
C PRO A 58 21.12 8.18 -36.86
#